data_AF-A0A2S8ZF29-F1
#
_entry.id   AF-A0A2S8ZF29-F1
#
_cell.length_a   1.000
_cell.length_b   1.000
_cell.length_c   1.000
_cell.angle_alpha   90.00
_cell.angle_beta   90.00
_cell.angle_gamma   90.00
#
_symmetry.space_group_name_H-M   'P 1'
#
loop_
_entity.id
_entity.type
_entity.pdbx_description
1 polymer ?
#
loop_
_entity_poly.entity_id
_entity_poly.type
_entity_poly.pdbx_seq_one_letter_code
_entity_poly.pdbx_strand_id
1 'polypeptide(L)' 'MKTKSKTEAKKLAKAYSYNKDYADVPVYVIYCSRTEKYYVDINDLIRLLEKLIGYYVNGVYTSEK' A
#
# COMPACT_ATOMS: atom_id res chain seq x y z
N MET A 1 -4.49 -1.36 -6.93
CA MET A 1 -5.75 -2.07 -7.31
C MET A 1 -6.60 -2.41 -6.09
N LYS A 2 -7.90 -2.71 -6.22
CA LYS A 2 -8.77 -3.10 -5.08
C LYS A 2 -9.73 -4.27 -5.38
N THR A 3 -9.96 -5.16 -4.41
CA THR A 3 -10.92 -6.28 -4.47
C THR A 3 -11.62 -6.48 -3.12
N LYS A 4 -12.78 -7.15 -3.08
CA LYS A 4 -13.43 -7.59 -1.84
C LYS A 4 -12.82 -8.89 -1.27
N SER A 5 -12.11 -9.68 -2.09
CA SER A 5 -11.58 -10.98 -1.69
C SER A 5 -10.13 -10.89 -1.22
N LYS A 6 -9.87 -11.35 0.00
CA LYS A 6 -8.51 -11.46 0.55
C LYS A 6 -7.63 -12.37 -0.31
N THR A 7 -8.19 -13.47 -0.81
CA THR A 7 -7.47 -14.45 -1.62
C THR A 7 -7.06 -13.85 -2.97
N GLU A 8 -7.96 -13.12 -3.62
CA GLU A 8 -7.64 -12.41 -4.85
C GLU A 8 -6.58 -11.34 -4.62
N ALA A 9 -6.68 -10.57 -3.53
CA ALA A 9 -5.68 -9.56 -3.19
C ALA A 9 -4.28 -10.17 -3.02
N LYS A 10 -4.16 -11.33 -2.35
CA LYS A 10 -2.90 -12.06 -2.22
C LYS A 10 -2.37 -12.57 -3.56
N LYS A 11 -3.24 -13.12 -4.42
CA LYS A 11 -2.86 -13.59 -5.77
C LYS A 11 -2.32 -12.44 -6.62
N LEU A 12 -2.98 -11.29 -6.56
CA LEU A 12 -2.55 -10.05 -7.21
C LEU A 12 -1.21 -9.56 -6.67
N ALA A 13 -1.05 -9.46 -5.35
CA ALA A 13 0.21 -9.03 -4.75
C ALA A 13 1.39 -9.93 -5.17
N LYS A 14 1.18 -11.25 -5.21
CA LYS A 14 2.16 -12.20 -5.72
C LYS A 14 2.50 -11.97 -7.20
N ALA A 15 1.52 -11.65 -8.04
CA ALA A 15 1.78 -11.32 -9.44
C ALA A 15 2.63 -10.04 -9.56
N TYR A 16 2.34 -9.01 -8.78
CA TYR A 16 3.13 -7.78 -8.74
C TYR A 16 4.57 -8.02 -8.26
N SER A 17 4.78 -8.88 -7.26
CA SER A 17 6.14 -9.19 -6.78
C SER A 17 7.03 -9.90 -7.80
N TYR A 18 6.45 -10.46 -8.87
CA TYR A 18 7.22 -11.07 -9.96
C TYR A 18 7.51 -10.10 -11.11
N ASN A 19 6.92 -8.90 -11.09
CA ASN A 19 7.22 -7.91 -12.11
C ASN A 19 8.61 -7.31 -11.83
N LYS A 20 9.51 -7.43 -12.82
CA LYS A 20 10.88 -6.91 -12.75
C LYS A 20 10.93 -5.39 -12.59
N ASP A 21 9.91 -4.67 -13.04
CA ASP A 21 9.81 -3.21 -12.85
C ASP A 21 9.69 -2.82 -11.36
N TYR A 22 9.34 -3.77 -10.50
CA TYR A 22 9.14 -3.58 -9.06
C TYR A 22 9.99 -4.53 -8.20
N ALA A 23 11.10 -5.07 -8.75
CA ALA A 23 11.90 -6.12 -8.12
C ALA A 23 12.37 -5.80 -6.68
N ASP A 24 12.54 -4.52 -6.36
CA ASP A 24 13.01 -4.03 -5.05
C ASP A 24 11.97 -3.15 -4.34
N VAL A 25 10.71 -3.19 -4.77
CA VAL A 25 9.63 -2.37 -4.21
C VAL A 25 8.71 -3.25 -3.37
N PRO A 26 8.47 -2.90 -2.09
CA PRO A 26 7.55 -3.66 -1.25
C PRO A 26 6.11 -3.57 -1.78
N VAL A 27 5.43 -4.72 -1.85
CA VAL A 27 4.01 -4.81 -2.21
C VAL A 27 3.18 -4.98 -0.94
N TYR A 28 2.22 -4.11 -0.74
CA TYR A 28 1.34 -4.09 0.42
C TYR A 28 -0.06 -4.60 0.08
N VAL A 29 -0.63 -5.37 1.00
CA VAL A 29 -2.06 -5.72 0.98
C VAL A 29 -2.73 -5.03 2.16
N ILE A 30 -3.54 -4.02 1.89
CA ILE A 30 -4.12 -3.14 2.90
C ILE A 30 -5.63 -3.38 2.94
N TYR A 31 -6.18 -3.71 4.12
CA TYR A 31 -7.62 -3.83 4.30
C TYR A 31 -8.19 -2.51 4.82
N CYS A 32 -9.22 -1.99 4.14
CA CYS A 32 -9.95 -0.81 4.59
C CYS A 32 -11.32 -1.21 5.13
N SER A 33 -11.49 -1.13 6.45
CA SER A 33 -12.76 -1.46 7.14
C SER A 33 -13.95 -0.63 6.65
N ARG A 34 -13.74 0.67 6.34
CA ARG A 34 -14.82 1.56 5.85
C ARG A 34 -15.42 1.12 4.52
N THR A 35 -14.60 0.52 3.64
CA THR A 35 -15.03 0.13 2.29
C THR A 35 -15.17 -1.38 2.14
N GLU A 36 -14.76 -2.13 3.16
CA GLU A 36 -14.67 -3.59 3.19
C GLU A 36 -13.90 -4.16 1.98
N LYS A 37 -12.85 -3.46 1.57
CA LYS A 37 -12.02 -3.82 0.41
C LYS A 37 -10.56 -3.95 0.80
N TYR A 38 -9.91 -4.86 0.10
CA TYR A 38 -8.46 -5.04 0.08
C TYR A 38 -7.86 -4.24 -1.06
N TYR A 39 -6.80 -3.51 -0.77
CA TYR A 39 -6.01 -2.72 -1.70
C TYR A 39 -4.66 -3.39 -1.86
N VAL A 40 -4.19 -3.49 -3.11
CA VAL A 40 -2.83 -3.94 -3.43
C VAL A 40 -2.10 -2.75 -4.00
N ASP A 41 -0.99 -2.39 -3.37
CA ASP A 41 -0.26 -1.16 -3.64
C ASP A 41 1.25 -1.34 -3.42
N ILE A 42 2.07 -0.56 -4.12
CA ILE A 42 3.54 -0.64 -4.14
C ILE A 42 4.23 0.51 -3.38
N ASN A 43 3.46 1.48 -2.86
CA ASN A 43 3.82 2.52 -1.87
C ASN A 43 2.97 3.79 -2.04
N ASP A 44 2.22 3.93 -3.13
CA ASP A 44 1.55 5.18 -3.46
C ASP A 44 0.46 5.57 -2.45
N LEU A 45 -0.31 4.60 -1.98
CA LEU A 45 -1.35 4.78 -0.97
C LEU A 45 -0.75 5.05 0.40
N ILE A 46 0.34 4.37 0.77
CA ILE A 46 1.03 4.62 2.04
C ILE A 46 1.61 6.03 2.03
N ARG A 47 2.31 6.43 0.98
CA ARG A 47 2.83 7.80 0.81
C ARG A 47 1.73 8.86 0.77
N LEU A 48 0.59 8.56 0.17
CA LEU A 48 -0.57 9.45 0.20
C LEU A 48 -1.11 9.61 1.63
N LEU A 49 -1.19 8.51 2.38
CA LEU A 49 -1.60 8.56 3.79
C LEU A 49 -0.57 9.34 4.64
N GLU A 50 0.72 9.10 4.48
CA GLU A 50 1.78 9.90 5.12
C GLU A 50 1.59 11.40 4.80
N LYS A 51 1.33 11.76 3.54
CA LYS A 51 1.06 13.16 3.16
C LYS A 51 -0.21 13.74 3.79
N LEU A 52 -1.26 12.93 4.01
CA LEU A 52 -2.55 13.39 4.54
C LEU A 52 -2.57 13.51 6.07
N ILE A 53 -1.78 12.70 6.78
CA ILE A 53 -1.85 12.57 8.26
C ILE A 53 -0.72 13.36 8.96
N GLY A 54 0.22 13.94 8.21
CA GLY A 54 1.33 14.75 8.73
C GLY A 54 2.68 14.18 8.31
N TYR A 55 3.70 15.02 8.21
CA TYR A 55 4.99 14.66 7.58
C TYR A 55 5.70 13.57 8.38
N TYR A 56 5.57 12.31 7.97
CA TYR A 56 6.38 11.22 8.52
C TYR A 56 7.57 11.00 7.58
N VAL A 57 8.80 11.16 8.11
CA VAL A 57 10.03 10.80 7.40
C VAL A 57 10.58 9.55 8.07
N ASN A 58 10.69 8.44 7.32
CA ASN A 58 11.15 7.14 7.83
C ASN A 58 10.38 6.64 9.07
N GLY A 59 9.06 6.89 9.12
CA GLY A 59 8.20 6.44 10.22
C GLY A 59 8.25 7.30 11.49
N VAL A 60 9.04 8.38 11.51
CA VAL A 60 9.08 9.35 12.61
C VAL A 60 8.21 10.55 12.24
N TYR A 61 7.29 10.93 13.13
CA TYR A 61 6.46 12.14 12.96
C TYR A 61 7.35 13.37 12.97
N THR A 62 7.25 14.20 11.94
CA THR A 62 7.86 15.53 11.89
C THR A 62 6.74 16.56 11.81
N SER A 63 6.86 17.61 12.62
CA SER A 63 5.93 18.74 12.63
C SER A 63 6.29 19.81 11.60
N GLU A 64 7.35 19.62 10.82
CA GLU A 64 7.91 20.64 9.93
C GLU A 64 7.44 20.45 8.48
N LYS A 65 7.06 21.58 7.87
CA LYS A 65 6.52 21.73 6.53
C LYS A 65 7.56 22.33 5.60
#